data_AF-A0A6J4JCZ8-F1
#
_entry.id   AF-A0A6J4JCZ8-F1
#
_cell.length_a   1.000
_cell.length_b   1.000
_cell.length_c   1.000
_cell.angle_alpha   90.00
_cell.angle_beta   90.00
_cell.angle_gamma   90.00
#
_symmetry.space_group_name_H-M   'P 1'
#
loop_
_entity.id
_entity.type
_entity.pdbx_description
1 polymer ?
#
loop_
_entity_poly.entity_id
_entity_poly.type
_entity_poly.pdbx_seq_one_letter_code
_entity_poly.pdbx_strand_id
1 'polypeptide(L)'
;MTDPFRTAAVRERVLAAWAASPARFREDANAEQDLTHGAYRDRLLVELAQNAADAAARAGRPGRLRLSLVDGELRAANTGAPLDPAGVEALATLRASAKRDGGTVGRFGVGFAAVLTVSDAPAVLSAAGGVRFSAAETRALVAAVPALAEELARRGGQVPVLRLPFPAAETPPAGWDTEVRLPLRDGA
;
A
#
# COMPACT_ATOMS: atom_id res chain seq x y z
N MET A 1 3.11 20.45 4.63
CA MET A 1 2.32 19.59 3.72
C MET A 1 1.10 19.12 4.47
N THR A 2 -0.09 19.20 3.88
CA THR A 2 -1.31 18.70 4.53
C THR A 2 -1.28 17.17 4.57
N ASP A 3 -1.67 16.56 5.69
CA ASP A 3 -1.81 15.11 5.86
C ASP A 3 -3.30 14.75 6.05
N PRO A 4 -4.12 14.86 4.98
CA PRO A 4 -5.57 14.69 5.08
C PRO A 4 -5.98 13.28 5.52
N PHE A 5 -5.09 12.30 5.32
CA PHE A 5 -5.31 10.91 5.70
C PHE A 5 -4.74 10.56 7.07
N ARG A 6 -4.14 11.51 7.80
CA ARG A 6 -3.53 11.30 9.12
C ARG A 6 -2.51 10.15 9.11
N THR A 7 -1.74 10.03 8.03
CA THR A 7 -0.70 9.01 7.84
C THR A 7 0.31 8.98 8.99
N ALA A 8 0.61 10.14 9.61
CA ALA A 8 1.45 10.19 10.80
C ALA A 8 0.86 9.40 11.98
N ALA A 9 -0.43 9.55 12.27
CA ALA A 9 -1.10 8.85 13.36
C ALA A 9 -1.17 7.33 13.12
N VAL A 10 -1.38 6.91 11.87
CA VAL A 10 -1.30 5.48 11.47
C VAL A 10 0.09 4.94 11.78
N ARG A 11 1.13 5.63 11.30
CA ARG A 11 2.53 5.24 11.45
C ARG A 11 2.94 5.17 12.92
N GLU A 12 2.57 6.15 13.73
CA GLU A 12 2.84 6.17 15.18
C GLU A 12 2.22 4.98 15.90
N ARG A 13 0.95 4.67 15.61
CA ARG A 13 0.25 3.52 16.23
C ARG A 13 0.89 2.19 15.86
N VAL A 14 1.30 2.03 14.60
CA VAL A 14 1.98 0.80 14.12
C VAL A 14 3.36 0.67 14.77
N LEU A 15 4.18 1.72 14.78
CA LEU A 15 5.49 1.71 15.42
C LEU A 15 5.40 1.46 16.92
N ALA A 16 4.42 2.04 17.60
CA ALA A 16 4.18 1.78 19.02
C ALA A 16 3.82 0.31 19.28
N ALA A 17 2.96 -0.29 18.45
CA ALA A 17 2.60 -1.70 18.56
C ALA A 17 3.81 -2.63 18.34
N TRP A 18 4.65 -2.31 17.36
CA TRP A 18 5.89 -3.05 17.10
C TRP A 18 6.90 -2.88 18.25
N ALA A 19 7.10 -1.67 18.76
CA ALA A 19 7.99 -1.41 19.89
C ALA A 19 7.54 -2.16 21.16
N ALA A 20 6.23 -2.22 21.41
CA ALA A 20 5.66 -2.97 22.53
C ALA A 20 5.75 -4.49 22.32
N SER A 21 5.76 -4.98 21.08
CA SER A 21 5.87 -6.40 20.75
C SER A 21 6.62 -6.60 19.42
N PRO A 22 7.93 -6.89 19.46
CA PRO A 22 8.70 -7.20 18.24
C PRO A 22 8.15 -8.41 17.46
N ALA A 23 7.40 -9.29 18.12
CA ALA A 23 6.65 -10.36 17.47
C ALA A 23 5.61 -9.84 16.47
N ARG A 24 4.94 -8.70 16.75
CA ARG A 24 4.00 -8.06 15.81
C ARG A 24 4.69 -7.53 14.57
N PHE A 25 5.88 -6.94 14.72
CA PHE A 25 6.71 -6.54 13.57
C PHE A 25 7.06 -7.75 12.69
N ARG A 26 7.50 -8.85 13.33
CA ARG A 26 7.77 -10.11 12.62
C ARG A 26 6.53 -10.68 11.91
N GLU A 27 5.37 -10.69 12.58
CA GLU A 27 4.11 -11.16 12.00
C GLU A 27 3.70 -10.35 10.78
N ASP A 28 3.79 -9.03 10.85
CA ASP A 28 3.48 -8.14 9.73
C ASP A 28 4.45 -8.36 8.55
N ALA A 29 5.74 -8.47 8.84
CA ALA A 29 6.76 -8.73 7.84
C ALA A 29 6.57 -10.10 7.16
N ASN A 30 6.25 -11.14 7.92
CA ASN A 30 5.94 -12.46 7.37
C ASN A 30 4.67 -12.43 6.52
N ALA A 31 3.60 -11.77 7.00
CA ALA A 31 2.34 -11.69 6.29
C ALA A 31 2.48 -11.00 4.92
N GLU A 32 3.35 -9.99 4.81
CA GLU A 32 3.64 -9.32 3.55
C GLU A 32 4.53 -10.15 2.62
N GLN A 33 5.56 -10.82 3.15
CA GLN A 33 6.39 -11.75 2.39
C GLN A 33 5.60 -12.92 1.80
N ASP A 34 4.68 -13.51 2.58
CA ASP A 34 3.82 -14.60 2.12
C ASP A 34 2.94 -14.18 0.92
N LEU A 35 2.54 -12.90 0.86
CA LEU A 35 1.74 -12.35 -0.23
C LEU A 35 2.58 -12.06 -1.47
N THR A 36 3.88 -11.79 -1.32
CA THR A 36 4.77 -11.47 -2.45
C THR A 36 5.44 -12.70 -3.06
N HIS A 37 5.71 -13.74 -2.26
CA HIS A 37 6.34 -14.99 -2.73
C HIS A 37 5.36 -16.00 -3.36
N GLY A 38 4.05 -15.77 -3.29
CA GLY A 38 3.02 -16.63 -3.89
C GLY A 38 2.69 -16.31 -5.35
N ALA A 39 1.62 -16.91 -5.87
CA ALA A 39 1.07 -16.75 -7.23
C ALA A 39 0.56 -15.32 -7.59
N TYR A 40 1.04 -14.28 -6.91
CA TYR A 40 0.60 -12.89 -7.07
C TYR A 40 1.40 -12.09 -8.11
N ARG A 41 2.58 -12.56 -8.57
CA ARG A 41 3.27 -11.90 -9.70
C ARG A 41 2.36 -11.84 -10.93
N ASP A 42 1.60 -12.92 -11.18
CA ASP A 42 0.64 -13.01 -12.29
C ASP A 42 -0.66 -12.23 -12.05
N ARG A 43 -0.84 -11.65 -10.86
CA ARG A 43 -2.09 -10.98 -10.47
C ARG A 43 -1.99 -9.47 -10.37
N LEU A 44 -0.79 -8.87 -10.41
CA LEU A 44 -0.62 -7.42 -10.26
C LEU A 44 -1.62 -6.61 -11.09
N LEU A 45 -1.69 -6.86 -12.41
CA LEU A 45 -2.59 -6.11 -13.29
C LEU A 45 -4.07 -6.40 -13.02
N VAL A 46 -4.41 -7.63 -12.62
CA VAL A 46 -5.77 -8.03 -12.25
C VAL A 46 -6.20 -7.30 -10.98
N GLU A 47 -5.36 -7.26 -9.96
CA GLU A 47 -5.65 -6.60 -8.68
C GLU A 47 -5.76 -5.07 -8.88
N LEU A 48 -4.90 -4.46 -9.72
CA LEU A 48 -5.03 -3.05 -10.10
C LEU A 48 -6.35 -2.78 -10.86
N ALA A 49 -6.75 -3.67 -11.76
CA ALA A 49 -8.01 -3.56 -12.48
C ALA A 49 -9.23 -3.75 -11.58
N GLN A 50 -9.16 -4.66 -10.60
CA GLN A 50 -10.21 -4.86 -9.60
C GLN A 50 -10.35 -3.62 -8.71
N ASN A 51 -9.24 -3.06 -8.20
CA ASN A 51 -9.26 -1.83 -7.42
C ASN A 51 -9.88 -0.65 -8.21
N ALA A 52 -9.57 -0.55 -9.51
CA ALA A 52 -10.15 0.44 -10.40
C ALA A 52 -11.65 0.23 -10.61
N ALA A 53 -12.10 -1.01 -10.82
CA ALA A 53 -13.50 -1.37 -10.98
C ALA A 53 -14.31 -1.09 -9.70
N ASP A 54 -13.77 -1.42 -8.53
CA ASP A 54 -14.40 -1.16 -7.23
C ASP A 54 -14.56 0.33 -6.98
N ALA A 55 -13.54 1.13 -7.32
CA ALA A 55 -13.63 2.59 -7.22
C ALA A 55 -14.72 3.15 -8.14
N ALA A 56 -14.82 2.67 -9.37
CA ALA A 56 -15.87 3.08 -10.30
C ALA A 56 -17.27 2.69 -9.82
N ALA A 57 -17.42 1.47 -9.30
CA ALA A 57 -18.67 0.97 -8.72
C ALA A 57 -19.13 1.83 -7.54
N ARG A 58 -18.22 2.18 -6.61
CA ARG A 58 -18.53 3.10 -5.49
C ARG A 58 -18.96 4.48 -5.95
N ALA A 59 -18.43 4.96 -7.08
CA ALA A 59 -18.82 6.24 -7.67
C ALA A 59 -20.08 6.17 -8.57
N GLY A 60 -20.67 4.98 -8.76
CA GLY A 60 -21.88 4.81 -9.56
C GLY A 60 -21.73 5.17 -11.04
N ARG A 61 -20.54 4.98 -11.62
CA ARG A 61 -20.25 5.38 -13.02
C ARG A 61 -19.31 4.41 -13.72
N PRO A 62 -19.26 4.41 -15.07
CA PRO A 62 -18.32 3.58 -15.83
C PRO A 62 -16.86 3.83 -15.41
N GLY A 63 -16.12 2.75 -15.19
CA GLY A 63 -14.71 2.79 -14.83
C GLY A 63 -13.81 2.85 -16.04
N ARG A 64 -12.81 3.71 -16.00
CA ARG A 64 -11.67 3.71 -16.93
C ARG A 64 -10.42 3.37 -16.13
N LEU A 65 -9.53 2.60 -16.74
CA LEU A 65 -8.18 2.29 -16.27
C LEU A 65 -7.20 2.57 -17.40
N ARG A 66 -6.10 3.27 -17.08
CA ARG A 66 -4.95 3.44 -17.95
C ARG A 66 -3.73 2.87 -17.27
N LEU A 67 -3.08 1.93 -17.95
CA LEU A 67 -1.78 1.40 -17.57
C LEU A 67 -0.72 2.02 -18.47
N SER A 68 0.38 2.48 -17.90
CA SER A 68 1.52 3.01 -18.64
C SER A 68 2.83 2.68 -17.93
N LEU A 69 3.86 2.34 -18.70
CA LEU A 69 5.22 2.20 -18.21
C LEU A 69 6.00 3.45 -18.67
N VAL A 70 6.52 4.22 -17.72
CA VAL A 70 7.22 5.48 -17.99
C VAL A 70 8.48 5.52 -17.13
N ASP A 71 9.65 5.61 -17.75
CA ASP A 71 10.94 5.76 -17.05
C ASP A 71 11.18 4.73 -15.93
N GLY A 72 10.84 3.46 -16.18
CA GLY A 72 10.99 2.38 -15.18
C GLY A 72 9.92 2.39 -14.09
N GLU A 73 8.81 3.10 -14.29
CA GLU A 73 7.69 3.16 -13.35
C GLU A 73 6.39 2.69 -14.00
N LEU A 74 5.73 1.69 -13.39
CA LEU A 74 4.38 1.30 -13.78
C LEU A 74 3.38 2.25 -13.12
N ARG A 75 2.55 2.90 -13.93
CA ARG A 75 1.47 3.78 -13.49
C ARG A 75 0.12 3.19 -13.87
N ALA A 76 -0.79 3.15 -12.91
CA ALA A 76 -2.17 2.72 -13.09
C ALA A 76 -3.11 3.85 -12.65
N ALA A 77 -3.59 4.62 -13.62
CA ALA A 77 -4.53 5.70 -13.39
C ALA A 77 -5.96 5.19 -13.60
N ASN A 78 -6.84 5.41 -12.64
CA ASN A 78 -8.23 4.99 -12.74
C ASN A 78 -9.19 6.11 -12.39
N THR A 79 -10.38 6.01 -12.97
CA THR A 79 -11.48 6.87 -12.58
C THR A 79 -12.34 6.15 -11.54
N GLY A 80 -12.76 6.81 -10.49
CA GLY A 80 -13.74 6.27 -9.54
C GLY A 80 -13.93 7.18 -8.33
N ALA A 81 -14.37 6.59 -7.23
CA ALA A 81 -14.37 7.26 -5.93
C ALA A 81 -12.92 7.55 -5.52
N PRO A 82 -12.61 8.76 -5.03
CA PRO A 82 -11.26 9.12 -4.61
C PRO A 82 -10.84 8.32 -3.37
N LEU A 83 -9.52 8.25 -3.13
CA LEU A 83 -8.98 7.72 -1.88
C LEU A 83 -9.48 8.54 -0.68
N ASP A 84 -9.92 7.84 0.36
CA ASP A 84 -10.37 8.41 1.63
C ASP A 84 -9.53 7.88 2.80
N PRO A 85 -9.67 8.45 4.02
CA PRO A 85 -8.90 8.00 5.18
C PRO A 85 -9.11 6.53 5.53
N ALA A 86 -10.31 5.98 5.33
CA ALA A 86 -10.60 4.57 5.58
C ALA A 86 -9.84 3.66 4.60
N GLY A 87 -9.73 4.06 3.34
CA GLY A 87 -8.92 3.41 2.32
C GLY A 87 -7.45 3.40 2.68
N VAL A 88 -6.90 4.50 3.20
CA VAL A 88 -5.50 4.54 3.66
C VAL A 88 -5.24 3.59 4.83
N GLU A 89 -6.14 3.54 5.82
CA GLU A 89 -6.07 2.55 6.90
C GLU A 89 -6.13 1.12 6.38
N ALA A 90 -7.00 0.84 5.40
CA ALA A 90 -7.10 -0.48 4.78
C ALA A 90 -5.84 -0.87 3.98
N LEU A 91 -5.20 0.09 3.30
CA LEU A 91 -3.91 -0.14 2.64
C LEU A 91 -2.80 -0.44 3.65
N ALA A 92 -2.82 0.23 4.81
CA ALA A 92 -1.83 0.06 5.87
C ALA A 92 -2.04 -1.20 6.74
N THR A 93 -3.19 -1.88 6.62
CA THR A 93 -3.56 -3.03 7.46
C THR A 93 -3.84 -4.30 6.62
N LEU A 94 -2.84 -5.16 6.42
CA LEU A 94 -3.02 -6.45 5.75
C LEU A 94 -3.94 -7.34 6.63
N ARG A 95 -4.91 -8.00 5.99
CA ARG A 95 -5.81 -9.02 6.59
C ARG A 95 -6.83 -8.52 7.63
N ALA A 96 -6.94 -7.22 7.91
CA ALA A 96 -7.96 -6.71 8.84
C ALA A 96 -9.42 -6.85 8.31
N SER A 97 -9.60 -7.18 7.02
CA SER A 97 -10.92 -7.31 6.39
C SER A 97 -11.50 -8.73 6.35
N ALA A 98 -10.92 -9.72 7.03
CA ALA A 98 -11.53 -11.05 7.09
C ALA A 98 -12.83 -11.00 7.93
N LYS A 99 -13.97 -10.96 7.22
CA LYS A 99 -15.37 -10.99 7.71
C LYS A 99 -15.83 -9.78 8.53
N ARG A 100 -16.39 -8.78 7.83
CA ARG A 100 -17.67 -8.19 8.22
C ARG A 100 -18.50 -7.97 6.96
N ASP A 101 -19.67 -8.60 6.96
CA ASP A 101 -20.78 -8.47 6.01
C ASP A 101 -20.71 -9.22 4.67
N GLY A 102 -21.61 -10.21 4.55
CA GLY A 102 -21.79 -11.10 3.41
C GLY A 102 -22.49 -10.44 2.23
N GLY A 103 -21.83 -9.48 1.61
CA GLY A 103 -22.30 -8.84 0.38
C GLY A 103 -21.17 -8.10 -0.32
N THR A 104 -20.90 -8.54 -1.55
CA THR A 104 -19.98 -7.93 -2.52
C THR A 104 -18.48 -8.09 -2.20
N VAL A 105 -17.78 -8.80 -3.08
CA VAL A 105 -16.34 -9.07 -3.04
C VAL A 105 -15.56 -7.75 -3.03
N GLY A 106 -14.91 -7.44 -1.91
CA GLY A 106 -13.94 -6.35 -1.79
C GLY A 106 -12.84 -6.79 -0.84
N ARG A 107 -11.79 -7.43 -1.36
CA ARG A 107 -10.68 -7.94 -0.57
C ARG A 107 -9.72 -6.79 -0.22
N PHE A 108 -10.19 -5.85 0.59
CA PHE A 108 -9.41 -4.71 1.03
C PHE A 108 -8.14 -5.18 1.75
N GLY A 109 -6.98 -4.73 1.26
CA GLY A 109 -5.66 -4.93 1.85
C GLY A 109 -4.85 -6.12 1.30
N VAL A 110 -5.48 -7.22 0.86
CA VAL A 110 -4.69 -8.37 0.36
C VAL A 110 -4.30 -8.23 -1.10
N GLY A 111 -5.21 -7.73 -1.94
CA GLY A 111 -4.96 -7.56 -3.38
C GLY A 111 -3.90 -6.51 -3.68
N PHE A 112 -3.92 -5.39 -2.95
CA PHE A 112 -2.94 -4.33 -3.13
C PHE A 112 -1.51 -4.75 -2.80
N ALA A 113 -1.30 -5.75 -1.92
CA ALA A 113 0.03 -6.27 -1.64
C ALA A 113 0.76 -6.83 -2.89
N ALA A 114 0.02 -7.16 -3.96
CA ALA A 114 0.60 -7.57 -5.23
C ALA A 114 1.55 -6.50 -5.83
N VAL A 115 1.39 -5.21 -5.50
CA VAL A 115 2.31 -4.15 -5.95
C VAL A 115 3.74 -4.35 -5.46
N LEU A 116 3.90 -5.00 -4.31
CA LEU A 116 5.20 -5.30 -3.74
C LEU A 116 5.95 -6.40 -4.49
N THR A 117 5.31 -7.10 -5.42
CA THR A 117 6.01 -8.04 -6.33
C THR A 117 6.92 -7.32 -7.32
N VAL A 118 6.72 -6.02 -7.53
CA VAL A 118 7.49 -5.21 -8.49
C VAL A 118 8.06 -3.91 -7.92
N SER A 119 7.59 -3.42 -6.77
CA SER A 119 8.01 -2.12 -6.22
C SER A 119 8.25 -2.17 -4.71
N ASP A 120 9.29 -1.48 -4.25
CA ASP A 120 9.59 -1.25 -2.82
C ASP A 120 9.06 0.10 -2.30
N ALA A 121 8.52 0.93 -3.20
CA ALA A 121 8.08 2.29 -2.89
C ALA A 121 6.75 2.65 -3.58
N PRO A 122 5.68 1.86 -3.42
CA PRO A 122 4.41 2.13 -4.08
C PRO A 122 3.76 3.42 -3.55
N ALA A 123 3.14 4.18 -4.44
CA ALA A 123 2.35 5.36 -4.11
C ALA A 123 0.93 5.28 -4.69
N VAL A 124 -0.03 5.90 -4.01
CA VAL A 124 -1.41 6.09 -4.45
C VAL A 124 -1.73 7.57 -4.34
N LEU A 125 -1.85 8.23 -5.50
CA LEU A 125 -2.22 9.63 -5.61
C LEU A 125 -3.74 9.74 -5.76
N SER A 126 -4.36 10.73 -5.14
CA SER A 126 -5.80 11.00 -5.25
C SER A 126 -6.06 12.50 -5.16
N ALA A 127 -7.22 12.96 -5.64
CA ALA A 127 -7.59 14.37 -5.62
C ALA A 127 -7.56 15.01 -4.22
N ALA A 128 -7.88 14.24 -3.18
CA ALA A 128 -7.87 14.70 -1.79
C ALA A 128 -6.47 14.71 -1.15
N GLY A 129 -5.45 14.17 -1.82
CA GLY A 129 -4.09 13.96 -1.32
C GLY A 129 -3.55 12.60 -1.75
N GLY A 130 -2.24 12.38 -1.57
CA GLY A 130 -1.60 11.09 -1.86
C GLY A 130 -1.05 10.39 -0.62
N VAL A 131 -0.90 9.08 -0.70
CA VAL A 131 -0.16 8.25 0.26
C VAL A 131 0.91 7.45 -0.47
N ARG A 132 2.06 7.28 0.15
CA ARG A 132 3.15 6.43 -0.35
C ARG A 132 3.70 5.55 0.75
N PHE A 133 4.32 4.46 0.34
CA PHE A 133 5.06 3.54 1.20
C PHE A 133 6.51 3.47 0.72
N SER A 134 7.41 3.01 1.58
CA SER A 134 8.84 3.00 1.27
C SER A 134 9.57 2.00 2.17
N ALA A 135 10.13 0.95 1.58
CA ALA A 135 10.95 -0.01 2.32
C ALA A 135 12.15 0.67 3.01
N ALA A 136 12.76 1.66 2.36
CA ALA A 136 13.90 2.39 2.88
C ALA A 136 13.54 3.25 4.10
N GLU A 137 12.46 4.04 4.02
CA GLU A 137 12.02 4.86 5.16
C GLU A 137 11.48 3.99 6.30
N THR A 138 10.75 2.92 6.00
CA THR A 138 10.31 1.96 7.02
C THR A 138 11.51 1.36 7.75
N ARG A 139 12.55 0.93 7.01
CA ARG A 139 13.79 0.40 7.62
C ARG A 139 14.47 1.44 8.51
N ALA A 140 14.57 2.69 8.06
CA ALA A 140 15.18 3.76 8.85
C ALA A 140 14.42 4.00 10.16
N LEU A 141 13.08 4.02 10.13
CA LEU A 141 12.26 4.19 11.32
C LEU A 141 12.36 3.00 12.27
N VAL A 142 12.32 1.77 11.75
CA VAL A 142 12.46 0.55 12.56
C VAL A 142 13.85 0.48 13.21
N ALA A 143 14.91 0.82 12.47
CA ALA A 143 16.28 0.84 12.99
C ALA A 143 16.48 1.88 14.12
N ALA A 144 15.69 2.95 14.13
CA ALA A 144 15.69 3.95 15.19
C ALA A 144 14.96 3.50 16.47
N VAL A 145 14.29 2.34 16.47
CA VAL A 145 13.58 1.78 17.63
C VAL A 145 14.42 0.65 18.24
N PRO A 146 15.06 0.83 19.42
CA PRO A 146 15.96 -0.17 19.99
C PRO A 146 15.32 -1.55 20.19
N ALA A 147 14.04 -1.59 20.58
CA ALA A 147 13.29 -2.84 20.79
C ALA A 147 13.13 -3.68 19.51
N LEU A 148 13.27 -3.07 18.32
CA LEU A 148 13.13 -3.74 17.03
C LEU A 148 14.46 -4.11 16.37
N ALA A 149 15.58 -3.59 16.87
CA ALA A 149 16.89 -3.72 16.23
C ALA A 149 17.31 -5.19 16.05
N GLU A 150 17.11 -6.03 17.07
CA GLU A 150 17.46 -7.45 17.00
C GLU A 150 16.62 -8.19 15.95
N GLU A 151 15.30 -7.95 15.91
CA GLU A 151 14.42 -8.60 14.94
C GLU A 151 14.71 -8.09 13.52
N LEU A 152 14.98 -6.80 13.33
CA LEU A 152 15.40 -6.25 12.03
C LEU A 152 16.69 -6.91 11.53
N ALA A 153 17.67 -7.11 12.42
CA ALA A 153 18.94 -7.77 12.10
C ALA A 153 18.73 -9.24 11.72
N ARG A 154 17.93 -10.00 12.49
CA ARG A 154 17.58 -11.41 12.17
C ARG A 154 16.93 -11.56 10.79
N ARG A 155 16.20 -10.53 10.36
CA ARG A 155 15.52 -10.49 9.05
C ARG A 155 16.38 -9.94 7.92
N GLY A 156 17.66 -9.67 8.15
CA GLY A 156 18.55 -9.10 7.13
C GLY A 156 18.09 -7.73 6.63
N GLY A 157 17.43 -6.93 7.48
CA GLY A 157 16.92 -5.61 7.11
C GLY A 157 15.61 -5.60 6.32
N GLN A 158 14.95 -6.74 6.13
CA GLN A 158 13.65 -6.81 5.49
C GLN A 158 12.54 -6.31 6.43
N VAL A 159 11.61 -5.51 5.89
CA VAL A 159 10.55 -4.80 6.64
C VAL A 159 9.21 -4.92 5.90
N PRO A 160 8.06 -4.82 6.60
CA PRO A 160 6.77 -4.71 5.95
C PRO A 160 6.56 -3.28 5.42
N VAL A 161 6.55 -3.14 4.10
CA VAL A 161 6.45 -1.89 3.36
C VAL A 161 5.08 -1.25 3.53
N LEU A 162 3.99 -2.01 3.40
CA LEU A 162 2.61 -1.51 3.41
C LEU A 162 2.04 -1.34 4.83
N ARG A 163 2.90 -0.94 5.77
CA ARG A 163 2.51 -0.72 7.17
C ARG A 163 2.66 0.71 7.64
N LEU A 164 3.65 1.41 7.09
CA LEU A 164 3.94 2.79 7.47
C LEU A 164 3.61 3.70 6.28
N PRO A 165 2.42 4.32 6.24
CA PRO A 165 2.10 5.29 5.21
C PRO A 165 2.84 6.61 5.45
N PHE A 166 3.20 7.26 4.36
CA PHE A 166 3.75 8.60 4.30
C PHE A 166 2.88 9.46 3.37
N PRO A 167 2.77 10.77 3.62
CA PRO A 167 2.03 11.64 2.71
C PRO A 167 2.80 11.78 1.39
N ALA A 168 2.07 11.74 0.27
CA ALA A 168 2.59 12.02 -1.06
C ALA A 168 2.02 13.36 -1.56
N ALA A 169 2.90 14.22 -2.07
CA ALA A 169 2.57 15.59 -2.47
C ALA A 169 1.94 15.69 -3.86
N GLU A 170 2.12 14.65 -4.68
CA GLU A 170 1.71 14.64 -6.07
C GLU A 170 0.22 14.37 -6.22
N THR A 171 -0.35 14.83 -7.33
CA THR A 171 -1.75 14.60 -7.69
C THR A 171 -1.85 13.70 -8.91
N PRO A 172 -2.97 12.98 -9.08
CA PRO A 172 -3.23 12.25 -10.31
C PRO A 172 -3.17 13.16 -11.56
N PRO A 173 -2.88 12.60 -12.73
CA PRO A 173 -2.95 13.33 -14.00
C PRO A 173 -4.37 13.81 -14.28
N ALA A 174 -4.49 14.94 -14.98
CA ALA A 174 -5.78 15.53 -15.33
C ALA A 174 -6.72 14.51 -16.00
N GLY A 175 -7.98 14.48 -15.54
CA GLY A 175 -8.99 13.54 -16.02
C GLY A 175 -8.98 12.16 -15.35
N TRP A 176 -8.16 11.95 -14.31
CA TRP A 176 -8.12 10.73 -13.50
C TRP A 176 -8.30 11.06 -12.01
N ASP A 177 -9.00 10.22 -11.27
CA ASP A 177 -9.31 10.45 -9.85
C ASP A 177 -8.24 9.88 -8.92
N THR A 178 -7.62 8.77 -9.34
CA THR A 178 -6.58 8.06 -8.60
C THR A 178 -5.48 7.61 -9.56
N GLU A 179 -4.22 7.65 -9.12
CA GLU A 179 -3.10 7.01 -9.83
C GLU A 179 -2.23 6.23 -8.85
N VAL A 180 -2.09 4.93 -9.09
CA VAL A 180 -1.10 4.09 -8.41
C VAL A 180 0.21 4.21 -9.19
N ARG A 181 1.31 4.55 -8.50
CA ARG A 181 2.66 4.68 -9.09
C ARG A 181 3.60 3.68 -8.44
N LEU A 182 4.24 2.87 -9.26
CA LEU A 182 5.07 1.75 -8.85
C LEU A 182 6.46 1.88 -9.49
N PRO A 183 7.42 2.55 -8.84
CA PRO A 183 8.81 2.52 -9.28
C PRO A 183 9.27 1.06 -9.27
N LEU A 184 9.67 0.54 -10.42
CA LEU A 184 10.00 -0.87 -10.57
C LEU A 184 11.36 -1.17 -9.95
N ARG A 185 11.46 -2.31 -9.27
CA ARG A 185 12.74 -2.88 -8.84
C ARG A 185 13.58 -3.27 -10.05
N ASP A 186 14.91 -3.23 -9.91
CA ASP A 186 15.81 -3.72 -10.95
C ASP A 186 15.48 -5.17 -11.32
N GLY A 187 15.23 -5.42 -12.61
CA GLY A 187 14.87 -6.75 -13.13
C GLY A 187 13.43 -7.20 -12.91
N ALA A 188 12.53 -6.30 -12.50
CA ALA A 188 11.08 -6.55 -12.38
C ALA A 188 10.39 -6.77 -13.74
#